data_AF-A0A965Z331-F1
#
_entry.id   AF-A0A965Z331-F1
#
_cell.length_a   1.000
_cell.length_b   1.000
_cell.length_c   1.000
_cell.angle_alpha   90.00
_cell.angle_beta   90.00
_cell.angle_gamma   90.00
#
_symmetry.space_group_name_H-M   'P 1'
#
loop_
_entity.id
_entity.type
_entity.pdbx_description
1 polymer ?
#
loop_
_entity_poly.entity_id
_entity_poly.type
_entity_poly.pdbx_seq_one_letter_code
_entity_poly.pdbx_strand_id
1 'polypeptide(L)'
;MRRNPQGKTLWAESQQPYTPPAGFSTALFAAAGRTRISLPKLRPPPIFIGLYTSKESPMSESAEKTSSLRTLFLILLPLLGIALVGLVIYATRAPKKAVVTVVVGAEEAGAAAINTGEIIDATGAAGYGLVPQLGYRYQVFVEDESDDRSSGIAKIGGRATFISEARRGQTAIVDVTRVRERVVDAVLVKVLSQVDLPPKAPRVAFVPPAGDPAVEGAELDVVISEASSKNPETEGVARIGGLVVFVNGVTAIGERVNVRIVERRERLAFAEPTGKPAGTGPLPTIASTRAPRAAFVPPAGDPVVAGAELDVVIAEESEKNPGLEGIAKVGGLVVAVKGATTVGERVNVRIVERMERIAFAEPTGQPAGTGPLPTIESSRPARAPRAAYVPPAGDPVVAGAELDVVIAEESEKNPGLEGIAKVGGLVVAVKGVTTVGERVNVRIVERMERIAFAEPTGQPAGTGPLPTIESSRPARAPRPAFVPRAGDSAPHVVPGAVIEATIVEPSNKNPETEGVAKVAGLVVFVKGATTPGQTVHVRIASRNPRAASGEVTSDPVTATAPAAEPVAPAAPAAPVAAPAAAPAAEPAPAVPAAP
;
A
#
# COMPACT_ATOMS: atom_id res chain seq x y z
N MET A 1 -3.19 -9.27 50.71
CA MET A 1 -3.73 -8.38 51.76
C MET A 1 -2.59 -7.60 52.41
N ARG A 2 -2.53 -6.28 52.22
CA ARG A 2 -2.23 -5.23 53.22
C ARG A 2 -2.29 -3.86 52.53
N ARG A 3 -3.23 -3.02 52.96
CA ARG A 3 -3.39 -1.61 52.56
C ARG A 3 -2.44 -0.76 53.41
N ASN A 4 -1.96 0.36 52.87
CA ASN A 4 -1.60 1.52 53.67
C ASN A 4 -2.36 2.77 53.15
N PRO A 5 -2.77 3.67 54.05
CA PRO A 5 -3.74 4.72 53.78
C PRO A 5 -3.02 6.01 53.42
N GLN A 6 -3.51 6.67 52.37
CA GLN A 6 -3.44 8.11 52.07
C GLN A 6 -3.45 8.21 50.55
N GLY A 7 -4.65 8.16 49.99
CA GLY A 7 -4.86 8.61 48.62
C GLY A 7 -4.44 10.07 48.53
N LYS A 8 -3.40 10.34 47.74
CA LYS A 8 -3.13 11.61 47.05
C LYS A 8 -2.03 11.42 46.02
N THR A 9 -2.39 11.68 44.78
CA THR A 9 -1.56 11.76 43.58
C THR A 9 -0.73 13.04 43.60
N LEU A 10 0.58 12.91 43.41
CA LEU A 10 1.48 13.97 42.96
C LEU A 10 2.49 13.32 42.02
N TRP A 11 2.44 13.65 40.72
CA TRP A 11 3.54 13.41 39.79
C TRP A 11 4.02 14.76 39.29
N ALA A 12 5.28 15.05 39.65
CA ALA A 12 6.03 16.20 39.24
C ALA A 12 6.78 15.90 37.94
N GLU A 13 6.76 16.88 37.05
CA GLU A 13 7.41 16.93 35.76
C GLU A 13 8.92 17.19 35.93
N SER A 14 9.77 16.26 35.49
CA SER A 14 11.23 16.44 35.46
C SER A 14 11.70 16.63 34.02
N GLN A 15 11.95 17.89 33.64
CA GLN A 15 12.71 18.22 32.43
C GLN A 15 14.22 18.15 32.73
N GLN A 16 14.96 17.36 31.94
CA GLN A 16 16.41 17.45 31.84
C GLN A 16 16.79 18.15 30.52
N PRO A 17 17.70 19.15 30.53
CA PRO A 17 18.19 19.79 29.32
C PRO A 17 19.38 19.03 28.70
N TYR A 18 19.28 18.77 27.40
CA TYR A 18 20.36 18.21 26.57
C TYR A 18 21.33 19.32 26.14
N THR A 19 22.63 19.05 26.27
CA THR A 19 23.75 19.92 25.85
C THR A 19 24.38 19.36 24.57
N PRO A 20 24.59 20.15 23.50
CA PRO A 20 25.35 19.69 22.34
C PRO A 20 26.87 19.94 22.51
N PRO A 21 27.73 19.05 21.99
CA PRO A 21 29.18 19.23 22.07
C PRO A 21 29.70 20.22 21.01
N ALA A 22 30.73 20.96 21.42
CA ALA A 22 31.45 21.95 20.64
C ALA A 22 32.54 21.32 19.75
N GLY A 23 32.78 21.93 18.59
CA GLY A 23 34.05 21.85 17.88
C GLY A 23 33.92 21.78 16.36
N PHE A 24 34.04 22.91 15.66
CA PHE A 24 35.04 23.14 14.60
C PHE A 24 34.97 24.60 14.10
N SER A 25 36.12 25.29 14.19
CA SER A 25 36.46 26.61 13.61
C SER A 25 36.27 26.65 12.08
N THR A 26 36.13 27.77 11.35
CA THR A 26 37.02 28.97 11.20
C THR A 26 36.24 29.97 10.29
N ALA A 27 36.01 31.24 10.67
CA ALA A 27 36.73 32.48 10.32
C ALA A 27 36.65 33.02 8.86
N LEU A 28 36.54 34.36 8.77
CA LEU A 28 36.56 35.30 7.62
C LEU A 28 35.21 35.48 6.88
N PHE A 29 34.64 36.68 6.64
CA PHE A 29 35.20 38.01 6.37
C PHE A 29 34.24 39.13 6.84
N ALA A 30 34.80 40.28 7.22
CA ALA A 30 34.10 41.53 7.53
C ALA A 30 33.88 42.39 6.27
N ALA A 31 32.80 43.19 6.22
CA ALA A 31 32.84 44.64 5.89
C ALA A 31 31.42 45.25 5.69
N ALA A 32 31.22 46.43 6.32
CA ALA A 32 30.30 47.55 5.99
C ALA A 32 28.77 47.26 5.94
N GLY A 33 27.84 48.03 6.52
CA GLY A 33 27.85 49.35 7.14
C GLY A 33 26.48 50.02 6.89
N ARG A 34 25.74 50.37 7.97
CA ARG A 34 24.63 51.38 8.12
C ARG A 34 23.49 51.37 7.07
N THR A 35 22.19 51.47 7.40
CA THR A 35 21.53 52.53 8.19
C THR A 35 20.04 52.17 8.47
N ARG A 36 19.46 52.83 9.50
CA ARG A 36 18.15 52.65 10.19
C ARG A 36 16.89 53.08 9.40
N ILE A 37 15.70 52.69 9.91
CA ILE A 37 14.53 53.52 10.37
C ILE A 37 13.43 52.53 10.90
N SER A 38 13.22 52.37 12.22
CA SER A 38 12.26 53.03 13.16
C SER A 38 10.76 52.74 12.94
N LEU A 39 10.13 52.02 13.89
CA LEU A 39 8.67 51.94 14.12
C LEU A 39 8.37 51.98 15.64
N PRO A 40 7.39 52.78 16.13
CA PRO A 40 7.13 52.97 17.56
C PRO A 40 6.07 52.01 18.16
N LYS A 41 6.24 51.74 19.47
CA LYS A 41 5.34 51.02 20.40
C LYS A 41 4.09 51.84 20.75
N LEU A 42 2.94 51.17 20.93
CA LEU A 42 1.80 51.68 21.70
C LEU A 42 1.20 50.58 22.59
N ARG A 43 0.95 50.94 23.86
CA ARG A 43 0.40 50.14 24.97
C ARG A 43 -1.15 50.12 24.96
N PRO A 44 -1.81 49.14 25.62
CA PRO A 44 -3.26 49.12 25.82
C PRO A 44 -3.70 49.87 27.11
N PRO A 45 -4.94 50.39 27.19
CA PRO A 45 -5.54 50.88 28.44
C PRO A 45 -6.59 49.92 29.06
N PRO A 46 -7.01 50.16 30.33
CA PRO A 46 -7.45 49.13 31.27
C PRO A 46 -8.97 49.04 31.52
N ILE A 47 -9.37 47.94 32.17
CA ILE A 47 -10.71 47.60 32.66
C ILE A 47 -10.91 48.21 34.06
N PHE A 48 -12.04 48.90 34.28
CA PHE A 48 -12.49 49.41 35.59
C PHE A 48 -13.64 48.55 36.13
N ILE A 49 -13.52 48.15 37.41
CA ILE A 49 -14.56 47.53 38.24
C ILE A 49 -15.00 48.60 39.26
N GLY A 50 -16.31 48.79 39.44
CA GLY A 50 -16.86 49.69 40.46
C GLY A 50 -18.18 49.14 41.03
N LEU A 51 -18.15 48.79 42.32
CA LEU A 51 -19.30 48.52 43.21
C LEU A 51 -20.05 49.82 43.52
N TYR A 52 -21.39 49.79 43.66
CA TYR A 52 -22.12 50.63 44.63
C TYR A 52 -23.50 50.04 44.97
N THR A 53 -23.98 50.45 46.14
CA THR A 53 -25.01 49.86 47.01
C THR A 53 -26.37 50.57 46.93
N SER A 54 -27.45 49.81 47.19
CA SER A 54 -28.71 50.14 47.91
C SER A 54 -29.48 51.46 47.68
N LYS A 55 -30.78 51.32 47.35
CA LYS A 55 -31.99 51.74 48.12
C LYS A 55 -33.04 52.59 47.36
N GLU A 56 -34.30 52.19 47.57
CA GLU A 56 -35.59 52.90 47.45
C GLU A 56 -36.26 53.15 46.06
N SER A 57 -37.45 52.54 45.91
CA SER A 57 -38.55 52.89 44.98
C SER A 57 -39.47 53.97 45.61
N PRO A 58 -40.63 54.39 45.03
CA PRO A 58 -41.09 54.47 43.63
C PRO A 58 -41.73 55.86 43.28
N MET A 59 -42.18 56.02 42.03
CA MET A 59 -43.42 56.68 41.55
C MET A 59 -43.28 57.73 40.42
N SER A 60 -44.18 57.53 39.44
CA SER A 60 -44.84 58.46 38.51
C SER A 60 -43.95 59.33 37.61
N GLU A 61 -43.83 59.02 36.32
CA GLU A 61 -44.82 59.35 35.27
C GLU A 61 -44.86 60.84 34.94
N SER A 62 -44.13 61.25 33.90
CA SER A 62 -44.64 62.19 32.90
C SER A 62 -43.90 61.98 31.58
N ALA A 63 -44.68 61.77 30.53
CA ALA A 63 -44.23 61.44 29.20
C ALA A 63 -43.63 62.64 28.45
N GLU A 64 -42.53 62.41 27.72
CA GLU A 64 -42.32 63.07 26.44
C GLU A 64 -42.30 62.01 25.35
N LYS A 65 -43.35 62.04 24.50
CA LYS A 65 -43.39 61.37 23.19
C LYS A 65 -42.29 61.95 22.30
N THR A 66 -41.03 61.58 22.54
CA THR A 66 -39.97 61.72 21.54
C THR A 66 -40.24 60.70 20.45
N SER A 67 -40.49 61.20 19.24
CA SER A 67 -41.10 60.42 18.17
C SER A 67 -40.30 59.14 17.91
N SER A 68 -40.99 57.99 17.98
CA SER A 68 -40.46 56.67 17.62
C SER A 68 -39.70 56.68 16.28
N LEU A 69 -40.09 57.59 15.38
CA LEU A 69 -39.42 57.86 14.11
C LEU A 69 -38.00 58.43 14.27
N ARG A 70 -37.75 59.36 15.20
CA ARG A 70 -36.40 59.90 15.47
C ARG A 70 -35.49 58.84 16.09
N THR A 71 -36.00 58.01 16.99
CA THR A 71 -35.25 56.89 17.58
C THR A 71 -34.94 55.82 16.53
N LEU A 72 -35.90 55.52 15.65
CA LEU A 72 -35.68 54.63 14.51
C LEU A 72 -34.61 55.18 13.55
N PHE A 73 -34.67 56.48 13.21
CA PHE A 73 -33.65 57.11 12.36
C PHE A 73 -32.26 57.15 13.01
N LEU A 74 -32.17 57.37 14.33
CA LEU A 74 -30.90 57.34 15.06
C LEU A 74 -30.25 55.95 15.11
N ILE A 75 -31.02 54.87 14.98
CA ILE A 75 -30.50 53.49 14.95
C ILE A 75 -30.24 53.04 13.51
N LEU A 76 -31.14 53.36 12.57
CA LEU A 76 -31.05 52.86 11.21
C LEU A 76 -29.94 53.56 10.41
N LEU A 77 -29.68 54.84 10.68
CA LEU A 77 -28.68 55.62 9.97
C LEU A 77 -27.23 55.17 10.24
N PRO A 78 -26.80 54.86 11.48
CA PRO A 78 -25.48 54.26 11.71
C PRO A 78 -25.39 52.82 11.16
N LEU A 79 -26.46 52.02 11.22
CA LEU A 79 -26.47 50.68 10.62
C LEU A 79 -26.34 50.73 9.09
N LEU A 80 -27.01 51.68 8.44
CA LEU A 80 -26.88 51.91 7.01
C LEU A 80 -25.47 52.38 6.65
N GLY A 81 -24.87 53.24 7.48
CA GLY A 81 -23.47 53.66 7.34
C GLY A 81 -22.49 52.49 7.43
N ILE A 82 -22.65 51.61 8.41
CA ILE A 82 -21.82 50.39 8.55
C ILE A 82 -22.01 49.46 7.36
N ALA A 83 -23.23 49.27 6.89
CA ALA A 83 -23.52 48.45 5.72
C ALA A 83 -22.88 49.00 4.43
N LEU A 84 -22.93 50.32 4.23
CA LEU A 84 -22.28 51.00 3.10
C LEU A 84 -20.75 50.86 3.17
N VAL A 85 -20.15 51.00 4.35
CA VAL A 85 -18.71 50.78 4.54
C VAL A 85 -18.34 49.32 4.26
N GLY A 86 -19.15 48.36 4.72
CA GLY A 86 -18.97 46.94 4.41
C GLY A 86 -19.04 46.65 2.91
N LEU A 87 -19.99 47.27 2.19
CA LEU A 87 -20.13 47.15 0.75
C LEU A 87 -18.93 47.76 0.00
N VAL A 88 -18.43 48.91 0.43
CA VAL A 88 -17.23 49.53 -0.14
C VAL A 88 -16.00 48.66 0.12
N ILE A 89 -15.83 48.09 1.32
CA ILE A 89 -14.73 47.15 1.61
C ILE A 89 -14.84 45.89 0.75
N TYR A 90 -16.05 45.38 0.55
CA TYR A 90 -16.27 44.22 -0.32
C TYR A 90 -15.98 44.53 -1.78
N ALA A 91 -16.42 45.69 -2.29
CA ALA A 91 -16.20 46.11 -3.66
C ALA A 91 -14.74 46.52 -3.94
N THR A 92 -14.03 47.04 -2.93
CA THR A 92 -12.61 47.44 -3.04
C THR A 92 -11.64 46.32 -2.64
N ARG A 93 -12.14 45.18 -2.16
CA ARG A 93 -11.35 43.95 -2.03
C ARG A 93 -11.00 43.46 -3.42
N ALA A 94 -9.90 43.97 -3.95
CA ALA A 94 -9.24 43.37 -5.10
C ALA A 94 -9.02 41.87 -4.79
N PRO A 95 -9.37 40.96 -5.72
CA PRO A 95 -9.06 39.56 -5.54
C PRO A 95 -7.54 39.47 -5.35
N LYS A 96 -7.10 39.07 -4.15
CA LYS A 96 -5.70 38.78 -3.89
C LYS A 96 -5.33 37.60 -4.79
N LYS A 97 -4.87 37.92 -6.00
CA LYS A 97 -4.12 36.97 -6.82
C LYS A 97 -2.88 36.69 -6.00
N ALA A 98 -2.82 35.50 -5.40
CA ALA A 98 -1.61 34.99 -4.80
C ALA A 98 -0.59 34.89 -5.95
N VAL A 99 0.27 35.90 -6.06
CA VAL A 99 1.47 35.79 -6.88
C VAL A 99 2.37 34.84 -6.12
N VAL A 100 2.33 33.57 -6.52
CA VAL A 100 3.32 32.58 -6.11
C VAL A 100 4.61 32.95 -6.83
N THR A 101 5.44 33.78 -6.20
CA THR A 101 6.84 33.90 -6.58
C THR A 101 7.51 32.57 -6.25
N VAL A 102 7.67 31.72 -7.25
CA VAL A 102 8.57 30.57 -7.18
C VAL A 102 9.97 31.15 -7.10
N VAL A 103 10.52 31.19 -5.88
CA VAL A 103 11.95 31.39 -5.70
C VAL A 103 12.60 30.09 -6.16
N VAL A 104 13.12 30.08 -7.38
CA VAL A 104 14.04 29.03 -7.83
C VAL A 104 15.32 29.21 -7.03
N GLY A 105 15.45 28.43 -5.95
CA GLY A 105 16.75 28.18 -5.36
C GLY A 105 17.57 27.44 -6.40
N ALA A 106 18.65 28.06 -6.86
CA ALA A 106 19.63 27.38 -7.66
C ALA A 106 20.27 26.26 -6.81
N GLU A 107 20.35 25.08 -7.42
CA GLU A 107 21.16 23.92 -7.00
C GLU A 107 20.65 23.07 -5.83
N GLU A 108 19.68 22.19 -6.13
CA GLU A 108 19.70 20.80 -5.63
C GLU A 108 19.42 19.84 -6.79
N ALA A 109 20.47 19.14 -7.22
CA ALA A 109 20.39 18.06 -8.20
C ALA A 109 19.73 16.83 -7.55
N GLY A 110 18.52 16.46 -7.99
CA GLY A 110 17.90 15.18 -7.61
C GLY A 110 16.38 15.08 -7.60
N ALA A 111 15.62 16.17 -7.80
CA ALA A 111 14.16 16.08 -7.84
C ALA A 111 13.66 15.65 -9.24
N ALA A 112 12.98 14.51 -9.32
CA ALA A 112 12.24 14.09 -10.52
C ALA A 112 11.37 15.25 -11.01
N ALA A 113 11.47 15.59 -12.29
CA ALA A 113 10.71 16.68 -12.90
C ALA A 113 9.21 16.48 -12.64
N ILE A 114 8.66 17.24 -11.69
CA ILE A 114 7.23 17.22 -11.37
C ILE A 114 6.54 17.94 -12.53
N ASN A 115 5.90 17.17 -13.40
CA ASN A 115 5.14 17.73 -14.50
C ASN A 115 3.79 18.27 -13.97
N THR A 116 3.77 19.52 -13.52
CA THR A 116 2.55 20.17 -12.98
C THR A 116 1.59 20.70 -14.05
N GLY A 117 1.92 20.54 -15.34
CA GLY A 117 1.18 21.15 -16.45
C GLY A 117 0.43 20.17 -17.34
N GLU A 118 0.95 18.96 -17.53
CA GLU A 118 0.38 17.97 -18.43
C GLU A 118 -0.78 17.20 -17.77
N ILE A 119 -1.92 17.12 -18.46
CA ILE A 119 -3.11 16.39 -18.01
C ILE A 119 -3.17 15.08 -18.79
N ILE A 120 -2.95 13.97 -18.10
CA ILE A 120 -2.96 12.63 -18.70
C ILE A 120 -4.40 12.10 -18.69
N ASP A 121 -4.94 11.71 -19.84
CA ASP A 121 -6.26 11.11 -19.90
C ASP A 121 -6.22 9.65 -19.40
N ALA A 122 -6.81 9.42 -18.23
CA ALA A 122 -6.96 8.10 -17.62
C ALA A 122 -8.38 7.54 -17.77
N THR A 123 -9.22 8.13 -18.64
CA THR A 123 -10.57 7.62 -18.89
C THR A 123 -10.58 6.45 -19.89
N GLY A 124 -11.50 5.51 -19.70
CA GLY A 124 -11.73 4.40 -20.64
C GLY A 124 -10.55 3.44 -20.82
N ALA A 125 -10.39 2.90 -22.04
CA ALA A 125 -9.35 1.93 -22.37
C ALA A 125 -7.93 2.52 -22.36
N ALA A 126 -7.80 3.82 -22.61
CA ALA A 126 -6.51 4.54 -22.57
C ALA A 126 -5.93 4.59 -21.15
N GLY A 127 -6.79 4.55 -20.12
CA GLY A 127 -6.38 4.50 -18.73
C GLY A 127 -5.87 3.14 -18.24
N TYR A 128 -6.06 2.05 -19.01
CA TYR A 128 -5.61 0.71 -18.61
C TYR A 128 -4.11 0.54 -18.84
N GLY A 129 -3.37 0.28 -17.76
CA GLY A 129 -1.91 0.09 -17.79
C GLY A 129 -1.10 1.35 -17.46
N LEU A 130 -1.74 2.51 -17.26
CA LEU A 130 -1.08 3.68 -16.72
C LEU A 130 -0.54 3.40 -15.30
N VAL A 131 0.67 3.87 -14.99
CA VAL A 131 1.20 3.81 -13.63
C VAL A 131 0.93 5.17 -12.99
N PRO A 132 0.05 5.27 -11.97
CA PRO A 132 -0.21 6.54 -11.30
C PRO A 132 1.06 7.04 -10.63
N GLN A 133 1.43 8.29 -10.90
CA GLN A 133 2.59 8.97 -10.35
C GLN A 133 2.16 10.11 -9.43
N LEU A 134 2.91 10.32 -8.36
CA LEU A 134 2.65 11.37 -7.36
C LEU A 134 2.93 12.76 -7.97
N GLY A 135 2.02 13.71 -7.76
CA GLY A 135 2.12 15.09 -8.26
C GLY A 135 1.75 15.29 -9.73
N TYR A 136 1.25 14.25 -10.41
CA TYR A 136 0.78 14.33 -11.79
C TYR A 136 -0.74 14.53 -11.84
N ARG A 137 -1.20 15.21 -12.88
CA ARG A 137 -2.62 15.47 -13.12
C ARG A 137 -3.21 14.47 -14.11
N TYR A 138 -4.33 13.89 -13.72
CA TYR A 138 -5.05 12.93 -14.54
C TYR A 138 -6.47 13.40 -14.78
N GLN A 139 -6.96 13.25 -16.01
CA GLN A 139 -8.38 13.31 -16.30
C GLN A 139 -8.98 11.93 -16.02
N VAL A 140 -9.97 11.88 -15.14
CA VAL A 140 -10.60 10.65 -14.66
C VAL A 140 -12.12 10.76 -14.72
N PHE A 141 -12.78 9.63 -14.89
CA PHE A 141 -14.23 9.51 -14.77
C PHE A 141 -14.56 8.84 -13.43
N VAL A 142 -15.40 9.50 -12.63
CA VAL A 142 -15.81 9.04 -11.31
C VAL A 142 -16.96 8.05 -11.49
N GLU A 143 -16.62 6.78 -11.51
CA GLU A 143 -17.57 5.67 -11.73
C GLU A 143 -18.49 5.44 -10.53
N ASP A 144 -17.96 5.64 -9.34
CA ASP A 144 -18.63 5.33 -8.09
C ASP A 144 -18.33 6.38 -7.02
N GLU A 145 -19.03 6.29 -5.90
CA GLU A 145 -18.82 7.11 -4.71
C GLU A 145 -18.49 6.19 -3.54
N SER A 146 -17.61 6.66 -2.65
CA SER A 146 -17.26 5.98 -1.42
C SER A 146 -18.50 5.75 -0.55
N ASP A 147 -18.47 4.67 0.25
CA ASP A 147 -19.61 4.25 1.07
C ASP A 147 -20.02 5.34 2.09
N ASP A 148 -19.08 6.17 2.53
CA ASP A 148 -19.26 7.31 3.43
C ASP A 148 -19.64 8.63 2.71
N ARG A 149 -19.76 8.61 1.37
CA ARG A 149 -20.04 9.78 0.51
C ARG A 149 -19.05 10.94 0.66
N SER A 150 -17.86 10.68 1.19
CA SER A 150 -16.82 11.70 1.37
C SER A 150 -15.98 11.89 0.10
N SER A 151 -15.88 10.85 -0.72
CA SER A 151 -14.95 10.79 -1.86
C SER A 151 -15.56 10.09 -3.06
N GLY A 152 -15.26 10.58 -4.26
CA GLY A 152 -15.51 9.89 -5.52
C GLY A 152 -14.49 8.79 -5.75
N ILE A 153 -14.90 7.70 -6.39
CA ILE A 153 -14.04 6.58 -6.76
C ILE A 153 -13.90 6.56 -8.28
N ALA A 154 -12.66 6.70 -8.74
CA ALA A 154 -12.28 6.51 -10.14
C ALA A 154 -11.22 5.41 -10.27
N LYS A 155 -10.80 5.13 -11.50
CA LYS A 155 -9.70 4.20 -11.79
C LYS A 155 -8.60 4.90 -12.56
N ILE A 156 -7.36 4.75 -12.10
CA ILE A 156 -6.16 5.13 -12.84
C ILE A 156 -5.30 3.88 -12.96
N GLY A 157 -4.99 3.42 -14.17
CA GLY A 157 -4.15 2.23 -14.33
C GLY A 157 -4.76 0.92 -13.86
N GLY A 158 -6.08 0.88 -13.69
CA GLY A 158 -6.79 -0.23 -13.04
C GLY A 158 -6.69 -0.24 -11.50
N ARG A 159 -6.06 0.76 -10.88
CA ARG A 159 -6.08 0.94 -9.41
C ARG A 159 -7.24 1.81 -9.00
N ALA A 160 -7.82 1.54 -7.83
CA ALA A 160 -8.88 2.36 -7.26
C ALA A 160 -8.30 3.69 -6.75
N THR A 161 -8.84 4.79 -7.23
CA THR A 161 -8.43 6.15 -6.87
C THR A 161 -9.54 6.84 -6.09
N PHE A 162 -9.26 7.24 -4.85
CA PHE A 162 -10.17 8.04 -4.03
C PHE A 162 -9.90 9.51 -4.25
N ILE A 163 -10.95 10.25 -4.62
CA ILE A 163 -10.88 11.67 -4.95
C ILE A 163 -11.79 12.41 -3.98
N SER A 164 -11.20 13.19 -3.08
CA SER A 164 -11.96 14.01 -2.14
C SER A 164 -12.86 14.99 -2.90
N GLU A 165 -14.09 15.16 -2.43
CA GLU A 165 -15.10 16.10 -2.97
C GLU A 165 -15.67 15.78 -4.36
N ALA A 166 -15.14 14.78 -5.07
CA ALA A 166 -15.68 14.35 -6.35
C ALA A 166 -16.96 13.53 -6.20
N ARG A 167 -17.90 13.67 -7.13
CA ARG A 167 -19.18 12.96 -7.15
C ARG A 167 -19.27 11.98 -8.31
N ARG A 168 -20.04 10.90 -8.11
CA ARG A 168 -20.33 9.90 -9.14
C ARG A 168 -20.90 10.55 -10.40
N GLY A 169 -20.38 10.16 -11.56
CA GLY A 169 -20.76 10.69 -12.87
C GLY A 169 -19.98 11.92 -13.31
N GLN A 170 -19.05 12.43 -12.49
CA GLN A 170 -18.18 13.53 -12.89
C GLN A 170 -16.97 13.03 -13.68
N THR A 171 -16.64 13.73 -14.77
CA THR A 171 -15.31 13.72 -15.36
C THR A 171 -14.52 14.87 -14.76
N ALA A 172 -13.38 14.58 -14.15
CA ALA A 172 -12.60 15.57 -13.42
C ALA A 172 -11.11 15.44 -13.68
N ILE A 173 -10.40 16.56 -13.58
CA ILE A 173 -8.94 16.61 -13.47
C ILE A 173 -8.61 16.49 -11.99
N VAL A 174 -7.77 15.52 -11.66
CA VAL A 174 -7.35 15.21 -10.29
C VAL A 174 -5.84 15.22 -10.19
N ASP A 175 -5.33 15.65 -9.04
CA ASP A 175 -3.92 15.63 -8.71
C ASP A 175 -3.65 14.48 -7.74
N VAL A 176 -2.71 13.60 -8.07
CA VAL A 176 -2.41 12.43 -7.25
C VAL A 176 -1.51 12.83 -6.09
N THR A 177 -2.05 12.75 -4.88
CA THR A 177 -1.33 13.14 -3.65
C THR A 177 -0.60 11.96 -3.01
N ARG A 178 -1.09 10.73 -3.20
CA ARG A 178 -0.45 9.53 -2.65
C ARG A 178 -0.71 8.29 -3.51
N VAL A 179 0.33 7.48 -3.72
CA VAL A 179 0.22 6.19 -4.42
C VAL A 179 0.57 5.06 -3.45
N ARG A 180 -0.35 4.10 -3.27
CA ARG A 180 -0.13 2.86 -2.52
C ARG A 180 -0.14 1.65 -3.46
N GLU A 181 0.15 0.46 -2.93
CA GLU A 181 0.24 -0.78 -3.71
C GLU A 181 -1.04 -1.06 -4.54
N ARG A 182 -2.23 -0.83 -3.95
CA ARG A 182 -3.54 -1.11 -4.58
C ARG A 182 -4.47 0.09 -4.70
N VAL A 183 -4.15 1.19 -4.04
CA VAL A 183 -5.03 2.36 -3.86
C VAL A 183 -4.24 3.63 -4.15
N VAL A 184 -4.91 4.60 -4.76
CA VAL A 184 -4.36 5.94 -5.02
C VAL A 184 -5.25 6.96 -4.32
N ASP A 185 -4.65 7.93 -3.64
CA ASP A 185 -5.36 9.06 -3.05
C ASP A 185 -5.09 10.29 -3.94
N ALA A 186 -6.14 11.04 -4.28
CA ALA A 186 -6.08 12.20 -5.17
C ALA A 186 -6.99 13.33 -4.70
N VAL A 187 -6.68 14.56 -5.12
CA VAL A 187 -7.46 15.76 -4.83
C VAL A 187 -8.07 16.30 -6.12
N LEU A 188 -9.34 16.72 -6.03
CA LEU A 188 -10.06 17.33 -7.14
C LEU A 188 -9.45 18.70 -7.50
N VAL A 189 -9.01 18.86 -8.75
CA VAL A 189 -8.52 20.16 -9.26
C VAL A 189 -9.62 20.89 -10.02
N LYS A 190 -10.29 20.21 -10.94
CA LYS A 190 -11.34 20.81 -11.78
C LYS A 190 -12.32 19.76 -12.29
N VAL A 191 -13.61 20.05 -12.23
CA VAL A 191 -14.64 19.24 -12.91
C VAL A 191 -14.78 19.70 -14.36
N LEU A 192 -14.73 18.75 -15.30
CA LEU A 192 -14.85 18.99 -16.74
C LEU A 192 -16.27 18.80 -17.24
N SER A 193 -16.95 17.75 -16.79
CA SER A 193 -18.33 17.43 -17.16
C SER A 193 -19.00 16.59 -16.09
N GLN A 194 -20.32 16.59 -16.05
CA GLN A 194 -21.10 15.74 -15.16
C GLN A 194 -22.19 15.03 -15.98
N VAL A 195 -22.27 13.72 -15.81
CA VAL A 195 -23.31 12.87 -16.37
C VAL A 195 -24.19 12.37 -15.23
N ASP A 196 -25.51 12.57 -15.36
CA ASP A 196 -26.46 12.03 -14.41
C ASP A 196 -26.58 10.52 -14.62
N LEU A 197 -25.83 9.77 -13.82
CA LEU A 197 -25.92 8.32 -13.78
C LEU A 197 -27.15 7.89 -12.97
N PRO A 198 -27.82 6.79 -13.36
CA PRO A 198 -28.95 6.27 -12.59
C PRO A 198 -28.54 6.02 -11.13
N PRO A 199 -29.47 6.21 -10.18
CA PRO A 199 -29.19 6.04 -8.76
C PRO A 199 -28.57 4.67 -8.52
N LYS A 200 -27.49 4.64 -7.72
CA LYS A 200 -26.80 3.39 -7.39
C LYS A 200 -27.83 2.46 -6.77
N ALA A 201 -28.02 1.28 -7.35
CA ALA A 201 -28.91 0.29 -6.77
C ALA A 201 -28.47 0.03 -5.32
N PRO A 202 -29.39 0.05 -4.34
CA PRO A 202 -29.04 -0.27 -2.96
C PRO A 202 -28.39 -1.65 -2.96
N ARG A 203 -27.23 -1.77 -2.30
CA ARG A 203 -26.58 -3.08 -2.14
C ARG A 203 -27.57 -3.97 -1.40
N VAL A 204 -27.77 -5.18 -1.91
CA VAL A 204 -28.60 -6.18 -1.23
C VAL A 204 -28.03 -6.39 0.17
N ALA A 205 -28.84 -6.16 1.20
CA ALA A 205 -28.42 -6.35 2.59
C ALA A 205 -27.94 -7.79 2.76
N PHE A 206 -26.77 -7.95 3.38
CA PHE A 206 -26.25 -9.28 3.66
C PHE A 206 -27.18 -9.93 4.70
N VAL A 207 -27.82 -11.04 4.34
CA VAL A 207 -28.64 -11.81 5.26
C VAL A 207 -27.75 -12.82 5.98
N PRO A 208 -27.56 -12.70 7.31
CA PRO A 208 -26.73 -13.65 8.05
C PRO A 208 -27.33 -15.07 8.02
N PRO A 209 -26.51 -16.11 8.15
CA PRO A 209 -27.00 -17.48 8.32
C PRO A 209 -27.93 -17.58 9.53
N ALA A 210 -28.93 -18.47 9.47
CA ALA A 210 -29.83 -18.73 10.58
C ALA A 210 -29.03 -19.18 11.83
N GLY A 211 -29.25 -18.50 12.95
CA GLY A 211 -28.53 -18.74 14.21
C GLY A 211 -27.27 -17.89 14.43
N ASP A 212 -26.93 -16.97 13.51
CA ASP A 212 -25.88 -15.97 13.75
C ASP A 212 -26.35 -14.95 14.81
N PRO A 213 -25.68 -14.82 15.97
CA PRO A 213 -26.04 -13.82 16.98
C PRO A 213 -25.79 -12.37 16.52
N ALA A 214 -24.92 -12.13 15.53
CA ALA A 214 -24.55 -10.80 15.04
C ALA A 214 -25.41 -10.37 13.86
N VAL A 215 -26.70 -10.15 14.12
CA VAL A 215 -27.67 -9.57 13.18
C VAL A 215 -27.81 -8.07 13.42
N GLU A 216 -28.13 -7.30 12.38
CA GLU A 216 -28.46 -5.88 12.52
C GLU A 216 -29.55 -5.66 13.58
N GLY A 217 -29.32 -4.71 14.48
CA GLY A 217 -30.16 -4.41 15.63
C GLY A 217 -29.93 -5.26 16.88
N ALA A 218 -29.17 -6.37 16.79
CA ALA A 218 -28.90 -7.24 17.93
C ALA A 218 -27.98 -6.58 18.96
N GLU A 219 -28.28 -6.77 20.24
CA GLU A 219 -27.43 -6.37 21.37
C GLU A 219 -26.57 -7.56 21.81
N LEU A 220 -25.26 -7.35 21.95
CA LEU A 220 -24.26 -8.38 22.21
C LEU A 220 -23.21 -7.87 23.17
N ASP A 221 -22.76 -8.73 24.08
CA ASP A 221 -21.55 -8.45 24.86
C ASP A 221 -20.31 -8.83 24.06
N VAL A 222 -19.37 -7.92 23.89
CA VAL A 222 -18.13 -8.16 23.16
C VAL A 222 -16.94 -7.70 23.99
N VAL A 223 -15.78 -8.30 23.75
CA VAL A 223 -14.51 -7.83 24.33
C VAL A 223 -13.69 -7.19 23.23
N ILE A 224 -13.24 -5.96 23.45
CA ILE A 224 -12.36 -5.26 22.51
C ILE A 224 -11.00 -5.95 22.54
N SER A 225 -10.66 -6.63 21.45
CA SER A 225 -9.39 -7.35 21.32
C SER A 225 -8.25 -6.47 20.83
N GLU A 226 -8.56 -5.47 19.99
CA GLU A 226 -7.56 -4.70 19.23
C GLU A 226 -8.08 -3.27 19.00
N ALA A 227 -7.19 -2.30 18.75
CA ALA A 227 -7.57 -0.98 18.25
C ALA A 227 -7.82 -1.01 16.73
N SER A 228 -8.75 -0.19 16.23
CA SER A 228 -9.03 -0.11 14.78
C SER A 228 -7.81 0.39 14.02
N SER A 229 -7.42 -0.31 12.95
CA SER A 229 -6.33 0.14 12.08
C SER A 229 -6.68 1.38 11.26
N LYS A 230 -7.98 1.66 11.09
CA LYS A 230 -8.46 2.85 10.36
C LYS A 230 -8.60 4.05 11.29
N ASN A 231 -9.27 3.85 12.43
CA ASN A 231 -9.59 4.91 13.37
C ASN A 231 -9.27 4.49 14.82
N PRO A 232 -7.98 4.37 15.20
CA PRO A 232 -7.59 3.81 16.50
C PRO A 232 -8.05 4.64 17.70
N GLU A 233 -8.29 5.94 17.50
CA GLU A 233 -8.68 6.88 18.57
C GLU A 233 -10.19 6.91 18.83
N THR A 234 -11.00 6.34 17.92
CA THR A 234 -12.46 6.37 18.02
C THR A 234 -13.11 4.99 17.94
N GLU A 235 -12.41 3.98 17.43
CA GLU A 235 -12.97 2.64 17.21
C GLU A 235 -12.11 1.53 17.83
N GLY A 236 -12.78 0.63 18.54
CA GLY A 236 -12.24 -0.63 19.01
C GLY A 236 -12.70 -1.80 18.14
N VAL A 237 -11.92 -2.87 18.12
CA VAL A 237 -12.20 -4.07 17.32
C VAL A 237 -12.40 -5.28 18.22
N ALA A 238 -13.55 -5.92 18.10
CA ALA A 238 -13.86 -7.19 18.72
C ALA A 238 -13.93 -8.32 17.67
N ARG A 239 -13.47 -9.52 18.03
CA ARG A 239 -13.54 -10.71 17.17
C ARG A 239 -14.52 -11.72 17.75
N ILE A 240 -15.53 -12.09 16.97
CA ILE A 240 -16.56 -13.07 17.37
C ILE A 240 -16.60 -14.21 16.35
N GLY A 241 -16.08 -15.39 16.68
CA GLY A 241 -16.17 -16.56 15.79
C GLY A 241 -15.65 -16.35 14.36
N GLY A 242 -14.69 -15.44 14.16
CA GLY A 242 -14.14 -15.05 12.85
C GLY A 242 -14.77 -13.82 12.21
N LEU A 243 -15.84 -13.27 12.79
CA LEU A 243 -16.41 -11.96 12.45
C LEU A 243 -15.62 -10.84 13.12
N VAL A 244 -15.28 -9.80 12.36
CA VAL A 244 -14.66 -8.57 12.89
C VAL A 244 -15.74 -7.54 13.16
N VAL A 245 -15.92 -7.14 14.42
CA VAL A 245 -16.89 -6.12 14.84
C VAL A 245 -16.16 -4.84 15.20
N PHE A 246 -16.42 -3.76 14.45
CA PHE A 246 -15.94 -2.42 14.76
C PHE A 246 -16.91 -1.74 15.71
N VAL A 247 -16.45 -1.38 16.90
CA VAL A 247 -17.24 -0.73 17.94
C VAL A 247 -16.87 0.74 17.97
N ASN A 248 -17.78 1.60 17.53
CA ASN A 248 -17.56 3.04 17.50
C ASN A 248 -17.77 3.64 18.90
N GLY A 249 -16.80 4.42 19.40
CA GLY A 249 -16.85 5.07 20.71
C GLY A 249 -16.23 4.29 21.87
N VAL A 250 -15.68 3.09 21.62
CA VAL A 250 -14.99 2.27 22.64
C VAL A 250 -13.61 1.90 22.13
N THR A 251 -12.55 2.40 22.74
CA THR A 251 -11.16 2.18 22.28
C THR A 251 -10.31 1.36 23.26
N ALA A 252 -10.77 1.13 24.49
CA ALA A 252 -9.99 0.43 25.50
C ALA A 252 -9.93 -1.08 25.20
N ILE A 253 -8.72 -1.58 24.99
CA ILE A 253 -8.44 -2.99 24.74
C ILE A 253 -8.65 -3.79 26.04
N GLY A 254 -9.29 -4.96 25.93
CA GLY A 254 -9.65 -5.83 27.04
C GLY A 254 -10.96 -5.45 27.74
N GLU A 255 -11.59 -4.32 27.36
CA GLU A 255 -12.87 -3.91 27.91
C GLU A 255 -14.00 -4.78 27.35
N ARG A 256 -14.87 -5.25 28.24
CA ARG A 256 -16.09 -5.97 27.88
C ARG A 256 -17.26 -5.00 27.84
N VAL A 257 -17.89 -4.84 26.69
CA VAL A 257 -18.94 -3.83 26.46
C VAL A 257 -20.17 -4.45 25.80
N ASN A 258 -21.35 -4.00 26.20
CA ASN A 258 -22.59 -4.32 25.49
C ASN A 258 -22.74 -3.39 24.28
N VAL A 259 -22.82 -3.97 23.10
CA VAL A 259 -22.87 -3.25 21.83
C VAL A 259 -24.10 -3.65 21.04
N ARG A 260 -24.64 -2.71 20.27
CA ARG A 260 -25.71 -2.96 19.32
C ARG A 260 -25.14 -2.96 17.91
N ILE A 261 -25.39 -4.02 17.15
CA ILE A 261 -24.98 -4.10 15.75
C ILE A 261 -25.83 -3.10 14.95
N VAL A 262 -25.17 -2.15 14.30
CA VAL A 262 -25.81 -1.13 13.45
C VAL A 262 -25.79 -1.56 11.98
N GLU A 263 -24.76 -2.31 11.57
CA GLU A 263 -24.65 -2.80 10.21
C GLU A 263 -23.92 -4.15 10.18
N ARG A 264 -24.46 -5.14 9.46
CA ARG A 264 -23.84 -6.46 9.29
C ARG A 264 -23.46 -6.69 7.83
N ARG A 265 -22.17 -6.94 7.56
CA ARG A 265 -21.63 -7.35 6.24
C ARG A 265 -21.26 -8.82 6.24
N GLU A 266 -20.60 -9.36 5.22
CA GLU A 266 -20.22 -10.79 5.20
C GLU A 266 -19.17 -11.14 6.28
N ARG A 267 -18.08 -10.37 6.37
CA ARG A 267 -16.90 -10.67 7.23
C ARG A 267 -16.65 -9.66 8.35
N LEU A 268 -17.43 -8.60 8.37
CA LEU A 268 -17.34 -7.56 9.37
C LEU A 268 -18.72 -7.01 9.74
N ALA A 269 -18.81 -6.40 10.91
CA ALA A 269 -19.99 -5.69 11.39
C ALA A 269 -19.58 -4.38 12.05
N PHE A 270 -20.48 -3.41 12.06
CA PHE A 270 -20.33 -2.15 12.79
C PHE A 270 -21.31 -2.15 13.95
N ALA A 271 -20.87 -1.66 15.09
CA ALA A 271 -21.63 -1.65 16.32
C ALA A 271 -21.39 -0.36 17.13
N GLU A 272 -22.37 -0.01 17.96
CA GLU A 272 -22.31 1.12 18.88
C GLU A 272 -22.54 0.64 20.31
N PRO A 273 -21.88 1.22 21.33
CA PRO A 273 -22.10 0.88 22.72
C PRO A 273 -23.52 1.28 23.14
N THR A 274 -24.24 0.38 23.80
CA THR A 274 -25.60 0.66 24.27
C THR A 274 -25.63 1.45 25.58
N GLY A 275 -24.49 1.57 26.26
CA GLY A 275 -24.39 2.13 27.61
C GLY A 275 -24.91 1.20 28.71
N LYS A 276 -25.38 0.00 28.37
CA LYS A 276 -25.75 -1.03 29.35
C LYS A 276 -24.48 -1.69 29.89
N PRO A 277 -24.41 -2.03 31.18
CA PRO A 277 -23.29 -2.81 31.69
C PRO A 277 -23.25 -4.16 30.97
N ALA A 278 -22.06 -4.58 30.52
CA ALA A 278 -21.90 -5.88 29.92
C ALA A 278 -22.34 -6.98 30.90
N GLY A 279 -23.07 -7.96 30.40
CA GLY A 279 -23.51 -9.11 31.18
C GLY A 279 -22.33 -9.96 31.64
N THR A 280 -22.54 -10.73 32.72
CA THR A 280 -21.57 -11.73 33.21
C THR A 280 -21.67 -13.07 32.49
N GLY A 281 -22.58 -13.19 31.52
CA GLY A 281 -22.80 -14.41 30.74
C GLY A 281 -21.62 -14.80 29.84
N PRO A 282 -21.66 -15.97 29.20
CA PRO A 282 -20.68 -16.33 28.17
C PRO A 282 -20.75 -15.35 26.98
N LEU A 283 -19.60 -15.07 26.35
CA LEU A 283 -19.56 -14.23 25.15
C LEU A 283 -20.29 -14.93 23.99
N PRO A 284 -20.93 -14.17 23.09
CA PRO A 284 -21.58 -14.72 21.92
C PRO A 284 -20.54 -15.46 21.07
N THR A 285 -20.91 -16.64 20.58
CA THR A 285 -20.07 -17.44 19.70
C THR A 285 -20.80 -17.57 18.37
N ILE A 286 -20.16 -17.16 17.28
CA ILE A 286 -20.71 -17.40 15.94
C ILE A 286 -20.20 -18.77 15.50
N ALA A 287 -21.14 -19.68 15.20
CA ALA A 287 -20.81 -20.92 14.53
C ALA A 287 -20.29 -20.57 13.13
N SER A 288 -18.97 -20.59 12.97
CA SER A 288 -18.36 -20.40 11.65
C SER A 288 -18.91 -21.48 10.72
N THR A 289 -19.49 -21.08 9.59
CA THR A 289 -19.91 -22.01 8.51
C THR A 289 -18.72 -22.69 7.84
N ARG A 290 -17.49 -22.28 8.19
CA ARG A 290 -16.31 -23.08 7.91
C ARG A 290 -16.36 -24.30 8.82
N ALA A 291 -16.50 -25.49 8.24
CA ALA A 291 -16.20 -26.74 8.92
C ALA A 291 -14.95 -26.51 9.78
N PRO A 292 -14.96 -26.88 11.08
CA PRO A 292 -13.80 -26.67 11.94
C PRO A 292 -12.60 -27.19 11.15
N ARG A 293 -11.63 -26.30 10.87
CA ARG A 293 -10.37 -26.76 10.29
C ARG A 293 -9.95 -27.89 11.20
N ALA A 294 -9.88 -29.12 10.68
CA ALA A 294 -9.49 -30.26 11.47
C ALA A 294 -8.26 -29.83 12.28
N ALA A 295 -8.39 -29.87 13.62
CA ALA A 295 -7.31 -29.46 14.49
C ALA A 295 -6.05 -30.16 13.99
N PHE A 296 -4.98 -29.41 13.77
CA PHE A 296 -3.75 -30.01 13.28
C PHE A 296 -3.33 -31.05 14.31
N VAL A 297 -3.42 -32.33 13.95
CA VAL A 297 -2.98 -33.43 14.80
C VAL A 297 -1.48 -33.58 14.54
N PRO A 298 -0.62 -33.22 15.51
CA PRO A 298 0.82 -33.40 15.32
C PRO A 298 1.16 -34.88 15.14
N PRO A 299 2.27 -35.21 14.44
CA PRO A 299 2.71 -36.59 14.28
C PRO A 299 2.89 -37.29 15.63
N ALA A 300 2.65 -38.59 15.69
CA ALA A 300 2.93 -39.38 16.89
C ALA A 300 4.41 -39.23 17.30
N GLY A 301 4.64 -38.90 18.57
CA GLY A 301 5.98 -38.63 19.12
C GLY A 301 6.42 -37.15 19.10
N ASP A 302 5.62 -36.22 18.57
CA ASP A 302 5.90 -34.78 18.69
C ASP A 302 5.72 -34.33 20.16
N PRO A 303 6.77 -33.82 20.84
CA PRO A 303 6.66 -33.31 22.20
C PRO A 303 5.85 -32.00 22.29
N VAL A 304 5.64 -31.30 21.17
CA VAL A 304 4.95 -30.00 21.12
C VAL A 304 3.49 -30.18 20.73
N VAL A 305 2.68 -30.62 21.70
CA VAL A 305 1.23 -30.83 21.57
C VAL A 305 0.48 -29.86 22.49
N ALA A 306 -0.71 -29.40 22.08
CA ALA A 306 -1.56 -28.58 22.93
C ALA A 306 -1.83 -29.30 24.28
N GLY A 307 -1.63 -28.59 25.38
CA GLY A 307 -1.71 -29.08 26.75
C GLY A 307 -0.41 -29.62 27.34
N ALA A 308 0.62 -29.89 26.52
CA ALA A 308 1.91 -30.38 27.00
C ALA A 308 2.72 -29.29 27.72
N GLU A 309 3.42 -29.68 28.78
CA GLU A 309 4.37 -28.84 29.51
C GLU A 309 5.80 -29.23 29.14
N LEU A 310 6.63 -28.23 28.84
CA LEU A 310 7.97 -28.45 28.32
C LEU A 310 8.91 -27.29 28.66
N ASP A 311 10.16 -27.64 28.95
CA ASP A 311 11.21 -26.64 29.17
C ASP A 311 11.73 -26.14 27.82
N VAL A 312 11.74 -24.83 27.62
CA VAL A 312 12.26 -24.20 26.41
C VAL A 312 13.23 -23.09 26.76
N VAL A 313 14.14 -22.81 25.84
CA VAL A 313 15.02 -21.63 25.93
C VAL A 313 14.49 -20.59 24.96
N ILE A 314 14.27 -19.37 25.46
CA ILE A 314 13.91 -18.24 24.61
C ILE A 314 15.14 -17.87 23.78
N ALA A 315 15.07 -18.10 22.48
CA ALA A 315 16.17 -17.86 21.56
C ALA A 315 16.18 -16.41 21.04
N GLU A 316 15.01 -15.85 20.82
CA GLU A 316 14.81 -14.56 20.15
C GLU A 316 13.59 -13.83 20.76
N GLU A 317 13.54 -12.52 20.61
CA GLU A 317 12.33 -11.74 20.91
C GLU A 317 11.35 -11.81 19.73
N SER A 318 10.05 -11.77 19.99
CA SER A 318 9.05 -11.80 18.92
C SER A 318 9.08 -10.54 18.06
N GLU A 319 9.37 -10.69 16.76
CA GLU A 319 9.24 -9.59 15.78
C GLU A 319 7.79 -9.08 15.67
N LYS A 320 6.82 -9.97 15.89
CA LYS A 320 5.40 -9.66 15.72
C LYS A 320 4.81 -8.95 16.95
N ASN A 321 5.28 -9.29 18.14
CA ASN A 321 4.82 -8.74 19.42
C ASN A 321 6.03 -8.49 20.35
N PRO A 322 6.88 -7.49 20.05
CA PRO A 322 8.05 -7.17 20.87
C PRO A 322 7.62 -6.76 22.28
N GLY A 323 8.40 -7.14 23.29
CA GLY A 323 8.15 -6.87 24.71
C GLY A 323 7.02 -7.69 25.35
N LEU A 324 6.30 -8.51 24.59
CA LEU A 324 5.17 -9.32 25.07
C LEU A 324 5.37 -10.83 24.86
N GLU A 325 6.14 -11.22 23.86
CA GLU A 325 6.37 -12.62 23.50
C GLU A 325 7.85 -12.89 23.22
N GLY A 326 8.36 -14.00 23.72
CA GLY A 326 9.66 -14.55 23.32
C GLY A 326 9.47 -15.75 22.40
N ILE A 327 10.45 -15.99 21.54
CA ILE A 327 10.46 -17.10 20.59
C ILE A 327 11.43 -18.17 21.08
N ALA A 328 10.91 -19.38 21.27
CA ALA A 328 11.70 -20.58 21.45
C ALA A 328 11.71 -21.43 20.18
N LYS A 329 12.79 -22.21 19.99
CA LYS A 329 12.93 -23.18 18.89
C LYS A 329 13.02 -24.59 19.47
N VAL A 330 12.03 -25.43 19.18
CA VAL A 330 11.98 -26.83 19.62
C VAL A 330 12.02 -27.72 18.37
N GLY A 331 13.14 -28.40 18.12
CA GLY A 331 13.30 -29.27 16.94
C GLY A 331 13.02 -28.59 15.58
N GLY A 332 13.32 -27.29 15.47
CA GLY A 332 13.04 -26.48 14.26
C GLY A 332 11.62 -25.91 14.16
N LEU A 333 10.75 -26.22 15.12
CA LEU A 333 9.44 -25.60 15.26
C LEU A 333 9.55 -24.31 16.09
N VAL A 334 8.89 -23.26 15.61
CA VAL A 334 8.78 -21.97 16.32
C VAL A 334 7.71 -22.10 17.40
N VAL A 335 8.05 -21.76 18.64
CA VAL A 335 7.15 -21.72 19.79
C VAL A 335 7.13 -20.29 20.32
N ALA A 336 6.02 -19.59 20.16
CA ALA A 336 5.82 -18.26 20.71
C ALA A 336 5.35 -18.37 22.17
N VAL A 337 6.14 -17.86 23.10
CA VAL A 337 5.89 -17.91 24.54
C VAL A 337 5.44 -16.54 25.02
N LYS A 338 4.17 -16.44 25.42
CA LYS A 338 3.57 -15.18 25.88
C LYS A 338 4.02 -14.86 27.30
N GLY A 339 4.62 -13.69 27.51
CA GLY A 339 5.07 -13.21 28.82
C GLY A 339 6.49 -13.64 29.23
N ALA A 340 7.22 -14.37 28.39
CA ALA A 340 8.63 -14.68 28.60
C ALA A 340 9.47 -14.06 27.48
N THR A 341 10.09 -12.92 27.73
CA THR A 341 10.78 -12.10 26.71
C THR A 341 12.30 -12.10 26.84
N THR A 342 12.84 -12.62 27.95
CA THR A 342 14.28 -12.63 28.21
C THR A 342 14.99 -13.66 27.33
N VAL A 343 15.78 -13.21 26.37
CA VAL A 343 16.60 -14.09 25.52
C VAL A 343 17.64 -14.83 26.36
N GLY A 344 17.80 -16.14 26.12
CA GLY A 344 18.67 -17.04 26.86
C GLY A 344 18.04 -17.64 28.13
N GLU A 345 16.86 -17.17 28.55
CA GLU A 345 16.16 -17.71 29.70
C GLU A 345 15.54 -19.07 29.38
N ARG A 346 15.73 -20.03 30.30
CA ARG A 346 15.10 -21.34 30.24
C ARG A 346 13.82 -21.32 31.07
N VAL A 347 12.69 -21.55 30.43
CA VAL A 347 11.35 -21.40 31.00
C VAL A 347 10.56 -22.68 30.81
N ASN A 348 9.85 -23.11 31.85
CA ASN A 348 8.84 -24.16 31.71
C ASN A 348 7.56 -23.55 31.14
N VAL A 349 7.11 -24.06 29.99
CA VAL A 349 5.97 -23.52 29.26
C VAL A 349 4.95 -24.60 28.99
N ARG A 350 3.67 -24.21 28.99
CA ARG A 350 2.55 -25.04 28.57
C ARG A 350 2.09 -24.62 27.20
N ILE A 351 2.03 -25.56 26.27
CA ILE A 351 1.50 -25.29 24.92
C ILE A 351 -0.01 -25.07 25.02
N VAL A 352 -0.48 -23.91 24.60
CA VAL A 352 -1.90 -23.57 24.55
C VAL A 352 -2.49 -24.00 23.20
N GLU A 353 -1.73 -23.80 22.13
CA GLU A 353 -2.20 -24.09 20.77
C GLU A 353 -1.03 -24.56 19.88
N ARG A 354 -1.29 -25.58 19.05
CA ARG A 354 -0.34 -26.11 18.07
C ARG A 354 -0.92 -25.96 16.66
N MET A 355 -0.27 -25.15 15.82
CA MET A 355 -0.55 -25.02 14.38
C MET A 355 0.53 -25.73 13.57
N GLU A 356 0.39 -25.90 12.25
CA GLU A 356 1.35 -26.66 11.42
C GLU A 356 2.82 -26.20 11.55
N ARG A 357 3.06 -24.88 11.55
CA ARG A 357 4.41 -24.28 11.50
C ARG A 357 4.84 -23.50 12.75
N ILE A 358 3.92 -23.32 13.70
CA ILE A 358 4.13 -22.56 14.93
C ILE A 358 3.30 -23.16 16.06
N ALA A 359 3.76 -23.02 17.30
CA ALA A 359 2.97 -23.29 18.50
C ALA A 359 2.95 -22.04 19.39
N PHE A 360 1.88 -21.91 20.18
CA PHE A 360 1.71 -20.86 21.18
C PHE A 360 1.75 -21.48 22.56
N ALA A 361 2.48 -20.84 23.47
CA ALA A 361 2.71 -21.34 24.81
C ALA A 361 2.65 -20.23 25.87
N GLU A 362 2.36 -20.61 27.10
CA GLU A 362 2.35 -19.73 28.27
C GLU A 362 3.29 -20.29 29.36
N PRO A 363 4.04 -19.45 30.10
CA PRO A 363 4.85 -19.89 31.22
C PRO A 363 3.98 -20.52 32.31
N THR A 364 4.38 -21.67 32.83
CA THR A 364 3.66 -22.34 33.93
C THR A 364 3.99 -21.73 35.29
N GLY A 365 5.08 -20.95 35.38
CA GLY A 365 5.63 -20.44 36.63
C GLY A 365 6.40 -21.49 37.44
N GLN A 366 6.54 -22.71 36.93
CA GLN A 366 7.41 -23.72 37.54
C GLN A 366 8.87 -23.47 37.13
N PRO A 367 9.84 -23.71 38.03
CA PRO A 367 11.25 -23.61 37.68
C PRO A 367 11.55 -24.63 36.57
N ALA A 368 12.22 -24.19 35.51
CA ALA A 368 12.63 -25.09 34.44
C ALA A 368 13.51 -26.22 35.00
N GLY A 369 13.27 -27.44 34.53
CA GLY A 369 14.06 -28.60 34.92
C GLY A 369 15.50 -28.53 34.42
N THR A 370 16.40 -29.26 35.08
CA THR A 370 17.80 -29.42 34.64
C THR A 370 17.98 -30.53 33.60
N GLY A 371 16.89 -31.17 33.16
CA GLY A 371 16.91 -32.23 32.16
C GLY A 371 17.31 -31.76 30.76
N PRO A 372 17.52 -32.68 29.80
CA PRO A 372 17.72 -32.33 28.40
C PRO A 372 16.49 -31.61 27.83
N LEU A 373 16.71 -30.64 26.94
CA LEU A 373 15.62 -29.94 26.25
C LEU A 373 14.85 -30.90 25.33
N PRO A 374 13.53 -30.71 25.15
CA PRO A 374 12.73 -31.52 24.25
C PRO A 374 13.28 -31.44 22.84
N THR A 375 13.56 -32.59 22.25
CA THR A 375 14.01 -32.71 20.87
C THR A 375 12.89 -33.35 20.06
N ILE A 376 12.51 -32.75 18.93
CA ILE A 376 11.59 -33.39 18.00
C ILE A 376 12.42 -34.35 17.16
N GLU A 377 12.26 -35.65 17.36
CA GLU A 377 12.67 -36.63 16.35
C GLU A 377 11.73 -36.43 15.15
N SER A 378 12.20 -35.68 14.16
CA SER A 378 11.43 -35.44 12.95
C SER A 378 11.14 -36.78 12.27
N SER A 379 9.90 -37.28 12.39
CA SER A 379 9.38 -38.43 11.64
C SER A 379 9.04 -38.08 10.18
N ARG A 380 9.24 -36.82 9.78
CA ARG A 380 9.50 -36.53 8.36
C ARG A 380 10.86 -37.12 8.03
N PRO A 381 11.01 -37.92 6.95
CA PRO A 381 12.34 -38.23 6.46
C PRO A 381 13.04 -36.89 6.37
N ALA A 382 14.17 -36.74 7.09
CA ALA A 382 15.03 -35.59 6.95
C ALA A 382 15.07 -35.34 5.45
N ARG A 383 14.57 -34.17 5.00
CA ARG A 383 14.72 -33.81 3.60
C ARG A 383 16.20 -34.03 3.38
N ALA A 384 16.55 -35.04 2.56
CA ALA A 384 17.93 -35.46 2.38
C ALA A 384 18.74 -34.17 2.30
N PRO A 385 19.77 -33.98 3.14
CA PRO A 385 20.54 -32.73 3.15
C PRO A 385 20.71 -32.39 1.70
N ARG A 386 20.13 -31.25 1.26
CA ARG A 386 20.06 -30.90 -0.17
C ARG A 386 21.45 -31.19 -0.66
N ALA A 387 21.59 -32.20 -1.54
CA ALA A 387 22.90 -32.70 -1.91
C ALA A 387 23.72 -31.45 -2.22
N ALA A 388 24.77 -31.20 -1.42
CA ALA A 388 25.59 -30.02 -1.57
C ALA A 388 25.88 -29.93 -3.05
N TYR A 389 25.56 -28.80 -3.67
CA TYR A 389 25.70 -28.68 -5.11
C TYR A 389 27.13 -29.10 -5.45
N VAL A 390 27.29 -30.24 -6.12
CA VAL A 390 28.59 -30.75 -6.49
C VAL A 390 28.93 -30.05 -7.80
N PRO A 391 29.87 -29.10 -7.80
CA PRO A 391 30.25 -28.42 -9.02
C PRO A 391 30.83 -29.44 -10.01
N PRO A 392 30.71 -29.18 -11.33
CA PRO A 392 31.30 -30.04 -12.35
C PRO A 392 32.80 -30.27 -12.09
N ALA A 393 33.31 -31.47 -12.42
CA ALA A 393 34.73 -31.77 -12.28
C ALA A 393 35.56 -30.78 -13.12
N GLY A 394 36.52 -30.11 -12.47
CA GLY A 394 37.35 -29.06 -13.09
C GLY A 394 36.86 -27.62 -12.86
N ASP A 395 35.74 -27.40 -12.15
CA ASP A 395 35.33 -26.05 -11.73
C ASP A 395 36.33 -25.50 -10.70
N PRO A 396 37.01 -24.37 -10.94
CA PRO A 396 37.90 -23.76 -9.97
C PRO A 396 37.16 -23.14 -8.77
N VAL A 397 35.85 -22.88 -8.88
CA VAL A 397 35.04 -22.24 -7.84
C VAL A 397 34.31 -23.31 -7.02
N VAL A 398 35.04 -23.92 -6.08
CA VAL A 398 34.51 -24.91 -5.12
C VAL A 398 34.64 -24.41 -3.69
N ALA A 399 33.74 -24.84 -2.79
CA ALA A 399 33.85 -24.48 -1.38
C ALA A 399 35.20 -24.92 -0.81
N GLY A 400 35.89 -23.99 -0.13
CA GLY A 400 37.24 -24.15 0.40
C GLY A 400 38.37 -23.75 -0.54
N ALA A 401 38.13 -23.55 -1.84
CA ALA A 401 39.16 -23.12 -2.78
C ALA A 401 39.56 -21.66 -2.59
N GLU A 402 40.84 -21.38 -2.80
CA GLU A 402 41.41 -20.04 -2.83
C GLU A 402 41.71 -19.64 -4.27
N LEU A 403 41.28 -18.44 -4.66
CA LEU A 403 41.36 -17.97 -6.03
C LEU A 403 41.46 -16.45 -6.10
N ASP A 404 42.20 -15.95 -7.10
CA ASP A 404 42.28 -14.52 -7.37
C ASP A 404 41.07 -14.09 -8.20
N VAL A 405 40.38 -13.05 -7.74
CA VAL A 405 39.24 -12.47 -8.45
C VAL A 405 39.40 -10.97 -8.59
N VAL A 406 38.78 -10.42 -9.63
CA VAL A 406 38.64 -8.98 -9.78
C VAL A 406 37.19 -8.61 -9.50
N ILE A 407 36.98 -7.65 -8.60
CA ILE A 407 35.65 -7.11 -8.31
C ILE A 407 35.19 -6.34 -9.55
N ALA A 408 34.14 -6.82 -10.20
CA ALA A 408 33.57 -6.21 -11.39
C ALA A 408 32.55 -5.13 -11.04
N GLU A 409 31.76 -5.35 -9.99
CA GLU A 409 30.59 -4.53 -9.63
C GLU A 409 30.41 -4.53 -8.10
N GLU A 410 29.71 -3.53 -7.57
CA GLU A 410 29.25 -3.55 -6.18
C GLU A 410 27.98 -4.40 -6.06
N SER A 411 27.77 -5.05 -4.90
CA SER A 411 26.57 -5.86 -4.67
C SER A 411 25.30 -5.02 -4.59
N GLU A 412 24.36 -5.22 -5.53
CA GLU A 412 23.02 -4.63 -5.45
C GLU A 412 22.23 -5.10 -4.21
N LYS A 413 22.53 -6.32 -3.74
CA LYS A 413 21.81 -6.94 -2.63
C LYS A 413 22.31 -6.44 -1.27
N ASN A 414 23.62 -6.21 -1.16
CA ASN A 414 24.29 -5.76 0.07
C ASN A 414 25.33 -4.66 -0.27
N PRO A 415 24.89 -3.44 -0.63
CA PRO A 415 25.79 -2.35 -0.99
C PRO A 415 26.66 -1.96 0.22
N GLY A 416 27.91 -1.59 -0.03
CA GLY A 416 28.90 -1.22 0.98
C GLY A 416 29.48 -2.39 1.80
N LEU A 417 28.97 -3.61 1.62
CA LEU A 417 29.41 -4.79 2.38
C LEU A 417 29.97 -5.91 1.49
N GLU A 418 29.56 -5.99 0.23
CA GLU A 418 29.96 -7.05 -0.69
C GLU A 418 30.31 -6.50 -2.08
N GLY A 419 31.38 -7.00 -2.67
CA GLY A 419 31.74 -6.80 -4.07
C GLY A 419 31.44 -8.06 -4.88
N ILE A 420 31.09 -7.87 -6.14
CA ILE A 420 30.76 -8.95 -7.07
C ILE A 420 31.91 -9.17 -8.03
N ALA A 421 32.46 -10.38 -8.06
CA ALA A 421 33.35 -10.85 -9.10
C ALA A 421 32.62 -11.80 -10.07
N LYS A 422 33.03 -11.76 -11.35
CA LYS A 422 32.52 -12.67 -12.39
C LYS A 422 33.61 -13.63 -12.80
N VAL A 423 33.46 -14.91 -12.43
CA VAL A 423 34.42 -15.98 -12.77
C VAL A 423 33.74 -16.95 -13.73
N GLY A 424 34.10 -16.92 -15.02
CA GLY A 424 33.55 -17.86 -16.00
C GLY A 424 32.01 -17.85 -16.14
N GLY A 425 31.38 -16.69 -15.95
CA GLY A 425 29.92 -16.53 -15.98
C GLY A 425 29.21 -16.83 -14.65
N LEU A 426 29.98 -17.19 -13.61
CA LEU A 426 29.50 -17.34 -12.25
C LEU A 426 29.67 -16.05 -11.44
N VAL A 427 28.66 -15.73 -10.64
CA VAL A 427 28.69 -14.61 -9.70
C VAL A 427 29.35 -15.06 -8.40
N VAL A 428 30.45 -14.42 -8.01
CA VAL A 428 31.13 -14.64 -6.73
C VAL A 428 30.95 -13.39 -5.89
N ALA A 429 30.19 -13.48 -4.80
CA ALA A 429 30.01 -12.41 -3.83
C ALA A 429 31.14 -12.46 -2.80
N VAL A 430 31.98 -11.42 -2.79
CA VAL A 430 33.12 -11.28 -1.90
C VAL A 430 32.75 -10.34 -0.76
N LYS A 431 32.72 -10.86 0.46
CA LYS A 431 32.37 -10.10 1.66
C LYS A 431 33.54 -9.22 2.10
N GLY A 432 33.27 -7.94 2.35
CA GLY A 432 34.23 -6.98 2.88
C GLY A 432 35.14 -6.31 1.85
N VAL A 433 34.98 -6.60 0.56
CA VAL A 433 35.72 -5.95 -0.54
C VAL A 433 34.72 -5.34 -1.51
N THR A 434 34.66 -4.02 -1.60
CA THR A 434 33.66 -3.31 -2.42
C THR A 434 34.26 -2.49 -3.56
N THR A 435 35.59 -2.34 -3.61
CA THR A 435 36.27 -1.54 -4.63
C THR A 435 36.22 -2.23 -5.98
N VAL A 436 35.52 -1.63 -6.95
CA VAL A 436 35.49 -2.10 -8.33
C VAL A 436 36.89 -1.98 -8.97
N GLY A 437 37.31 -3.03 -9.67
CA GLY A 437 38.63 -3.16 -10.29
C GLY A 437 39.73 -3.71 -9.38
N GLU A 438 39.45 -3.89 -8.09
CA GLU A 438 40.40 -4.45 -7.14
C GLU A 438 40.56 -5.96 -7.37
N ARG A 439 41.81 -6.41 -7.44
CA ARG A 439 42.16 -7.82 -7.55
C ARG A 439 42.50 -8.36 -6.18
N VAL A 440 41.74 -9.35 -5.71
CA VAL A 440 41.84 -9.89 -4.36
C VAL A 440 41.92 -11.40 -4.38
N ASN A 441 42.77 -11.97 -3.52
CA ASN A 441 42.76 -13.39 -3.24
C ASN A 441 41.62 -13.72 -2.26
N VAL A 442 40.70 -14.58 -2.69
CA VAL A 442 39.50 -14.92 -1.92
C VAL A 442 39.39 -16.40 -1.71
N ARG A 443 38.83 -16.80 -0.57
CA ARG A 443 38.47 -18.17 -0.26
C ARG A 443 36.98 -18.35 -0.39
N ILE A 444 36.55 -19.33 -1.19
CA ILE A 444 35.13 -19.66 -1.34
C ILE A 444 34.63 -20.33 -0.06
N VAL A 445 33.66 -19.70 0.60
CA VAL A 445 33.01 -20.23 1.81
C VAL A 445 31.88 -21.17 1.43
N GLU A 446 31.10 -20.81 0.40
CA GLU A 446 29.94 -21.59 -0.02
C GLU A 446 29.75 -21.50 -1.55
N ARG A 447 29.41 -22.63 -2.19
CA ARG A 447 29.13 -22.72 -3.62
C ARG A 447 27.70 -23.18 -3.86
N MET A 448 26.88 -22.34 -4.48
CA MET A 448 25.54 -22.67 -4.97
C MET A 448 25.55 -22.81 -6.49
N GLU A 449 24.44 -23.22 -7.11
CA GLU A 449 24.33 -23.46 -8.57
C GLU A 449 24.76 -22.25 -9.43
N ARG A 450 24.35 -21.03 -9.05
CA ARG A 450 24.57 -19.80 -9.85
C ARG A 450 25.39 -18.71 -9.15
N ILE A 451 25.70 -18.91 -7.89
CA ILE A 451 26.38 -17.94 -7.04
C ILE A 451 27.38 -18.68 -6.15
N ALA A 452 28.52 -18.07 -5.85
CA ALA A 452 29.41 -18.48 -4.77
C ALA A 452 29.61 -17.33 -3.79
N PHE A 453 29.84 -17.65 -2.53
CA PHE A 453 30.18 -16.69 -1.47
C PHE A 453 31.64 -16.88 -1.10
N ALA A 454 32.36 -15.77 -0.94
CA ALA A 454 33.78 -15.78 -0.68
C ALA A 454 34.18 -14.72 0.35
N GLU A 455 35.29 -14.97 1.04
CA GLU A 455 35.92 -14.04 1.98
C GLU A 455 37.38 -13.79 1.57
N PRO A 456 37.91 -12.57 1.76
CA PRO A 456 39.31 -12.27 1.45
C PRO A 456 40.23 -13.05 2.39
N THR A 457 41.29 -13.66 1.84
CA THR A 457 42.27 -14.43 2.63
C THR A 457 43.30 -13.53 3.32
N GLY A 458 43.42 -12.27 2.88
CA GLY A 458 44.47 -11.35 3.30
C GLY A 458 45.82 -11.60 2.63
N GLN A 459 45.92 -12.58 1.71
CA GLN A 459 47.10 -12.78 0.90
C GLN A 459 47.11 -11.80 -0.29
N PRO A 460 48.28 -11.28 -0.71
CA PRO A 460 48.36 -10.46 -1.91
C PRO A 460 47.94 -11.29 -3.11
N ALA A 461 47.06 -10.75 -3.96
CA ALA A 461 46.64 -11.42 -5.18
C ALA A 461 47.84 -11.73 -6.07
N GLY A 462 47.88 -12.94 -6.63
CA GLY A 462 48.95 -13.36 -7.53
C GLY A 462 48.94 -12.57 -8.85
N THR A 463 50.11 -12.47 -9.49
CA THR A 463 50.25 -11.87 -10.83
C THR A 463 49.91 -12.85 -11.97
N GLY A 464 49.45 -14.06 -11.64
CA GLY A 464 49.10 -15.09 -12.62
C GLY A 464 47.83 -14.77 -13.42
N PRO A 465 47.52 -15.56 -14.46
CA PRO A 465 46.23 -15.45 -15.17
C PRO A 465 45.06 -15.77 -14.22
N LEU A 466 43.94 -15.05 -14.39
CA LEU A 466 42.71 -15.30 -13.63
C LEU A 466 42.12 -16.67 -13.98
N PRO A 467 41.39 -17.32 -13.06
CA PRO A 467 40.75 -18.61 -13.32
C PRO A 467 39.70 -18.49 -14.44
N THR A 468 39.87 -19.28 -15.50
CA THR A 468 38.93 -19.36 -16.62
C THR A 468 38.12 -20.65 -16.49
N ILE A 469 36.78 -20.55 -16.50
CA ILE A 469 35.91 -21.72 -16.58
C ILE A 469 35.62 -21.98 -18.06
N GLU A 470 36.07 -23.10 -18.61
CA GLU A 470 35.60 -23.58 -19.91
C GLU A 470 34.12 -23.96 -19.74
N SER A 471 33.21 -23.14 -20.28
CA SER A 471 31.78 -23.40 -20.17
C SER A 471 31.42 -24.67 -20.94
N SER A 472 31.39 -25.82 -20.27
CA SER A 472 30.89 -27.09 -20.81
C SER A 472 29.37 -27.11 -20.93
N ARG A 473 28.75 -25.97 -21.30
CA ARG A 473 27.32 -25.87 -21.53
C ARG A 473 27.06 -26.27 -22.98
N PRO A 474 26.39 -27.40 -23.26
CA PRO A 474 25.92 -27.65 -24.62
C PRO A 474 25.04 -26.46 -25.04
N ALA A 475 25.31 -25.92 -26.23
CA ALA A 475 24.51 -24.85 -26.80
C ALA A 475 23.03 -25.21 -26.66
N ARG A 476 22.26 -24.36 -25.97
CA ARG A 476 20.83 -24.58 -25.76
C ARG A 476 20.22 -24.81 -27.14
N ALA A 477 19.58 -25.96 -27.34
CA ALA A 477 18.89 -26.27 -28.59
C ALA A 477 18.01 -25.06 -28.98
N PRO A 478 18.07 -24.60 -30.25
CA PRO A 478 17.30 -23.46 -30.70
C PRO A 478 15.83 -23.70 -30.36
N ARG A 479 15.22 -22.77 -29.63
CA ARG A 479 13.79 -22.84 -29.35
C ARG A 479 13.05 -22.88 -30.69
N PRO A 480 12.03 -23.73 -30.87
CA PRO A 480 11.23 -23.73 -32.08
C PRO A 480 10.70 -22.32 -32.33
N ALA A 481 10.80 -21.85 -33.57
CA ALA A 481 10.34 -20.53 -33.97
C ALA A 481 8.85 -20.36 -33.62
N PHE A 482 8.48 -19.19 -33.12
CA PHE A 482 7.10 -18.89 -32.81
C PHE A 482 6.25 -18.94 -34.09
N VAL A 483 5.22 -19.79 -34.10
CA VAL A 483 4.25 -19.87 -35.19
C VAL A 483 2.98 -19.12 -34.76
N PRO A 484 2.59 -18.02 -35.45
CA PRO A 484 1.36 -17.30 -35.16
C PRO A 484 0.12 -18.21 -35.30
N ARG A 485 -0.86 -18.05 -34.41
CA ARG A 485 -2.13 -18.80 -34.43
C ARG A 485 -3.16 -18.09 -35.33
N ALA A 486 -4.18 -18.82 -35.77
CA ALA A 486 -5.33 -18.21 -36.44
C ALA A 486 -5.99 -17.17 -35.51
N GLY A 487 -6.18 -15.94 -35.99
CA GLY A 487 -6.69 -14.80 -35.20
C GLY A 487 -5.61 -13.90 -34.57
N ASP A 488 -4.34 -14.14 -34.87
CA ASP A 488 -3.24 -13.25 -34.47
C ASP A 488 -3.32 -11.91 -35.22
N SER A 489 -3.28 -10.80 -34.48
CA SER A 489 -3.40 -9.45 -35.05
C SER A 489 -2.14 -8.98 -35.77
N ALA A 490 -0.98 -9.60 -35.52
CA ALA A 490 0.30 -9.25 -36.13
C ALA A 490 1.03 -10.48 -36.70
N PRO A 491 0.44 -11.23 -37.65
CA PRO A 491 0.99 -12.50 -38.13
C PRO A 491 2.31 -12.30 -38.90
N HIS A 492 2.55 -11.10 -39.42
CA HIS A 492 3.75 -10.71 -40.18
C HIS A 492 4.96 -10.41 -39.28
N VAL A 493 4.76 -10.17 -37.98
CA VAL A 493 5.84 -10.01 -37.02
C VAL A 493 6.28 -11.42 -36.62
N VAL A 494 7.41 -11.94 -37.11
CA VAL A 494 7.92 -13.28 -36.74
C VAL A 494 9.43 -13.24 -36.56
N PRO A 495 10.03 -14.12 -35.74
CA PRO A 495 11.49 -14.17 -35.62
C PRO A 495 12.17 -14.28 -36.99
N GLY A 496 13.10 -13.38 -37.28
CA GLY A 496 13.80 -13.27 -38.56
C GLY A 496 13.20 -12.27 -39.55
N ALA A 497 11.94 -11.83 -39.37
CA ALA A 497 11.33 -10.82 -40.23
C ALA A 497 11.92 -9.43 -39.97
N VAL A 498 12.02 -8.63 -41.02
CA VAL A 498 12.35 -7.21 -40.95
C VAL A 498 11.07 -6.43 -41.21
N ILE A 499 10.63 -5.66 -40.22
CA ILE A 499 9.42 -4.85 -40.27
C ILE A 499 9.77 -3.37 -40.20
N GLU A 500 8.92 -2.52 -40.76
CA GLU A 500 8.96 -1.08 -40.48
C GLU A 500 8.15 -0.80 -39.20
N ALA A 501 8.76 -0.11 -38.25
CA ALA A 501 8.12 0.20 -36.98
C ALA A 501 8.43 1.64 -36.54
N THR A 502 7.40 2.37 -36.14
CA THR A 502 7.55 3.71 -35.54
C THR A 502 7.62 3.59 -34.02
N ILE A 503 8.67 4.13 -33.42
CA ILE A 503 8.82 4.20 -31.98
C ILE A 503 7.76 5.15 -31.42
N VAL A 504 6.94 4.65 -30.50
CA VAL A 504 5.89 5.43 -29.83
C VAL A 504 6.43 6.05 -28.54
N GLU A 505 7.26 5.31 -27.81
CA GLU A 505 7.80 5.72 -26.51
C GLU A 505 9.12 4.99 -26.20
N PRO A 506 9.99 5.51 -25.32
CA PRO A 506 11.14 4.77 -24.80
C PRO A 506 10.69 3.59 -23.90
N SER A 507 11.52 2.54 -23.83
CA SER A 507 11.25 1.37 -23.00
C SER A 507 11.34 1.72 -21.51
N ASN A 508 10.33 1.34 -20.73
CA ASN A 508 10.35 1.48 -19.27
C ASN A 508 11.47 0.68 -18.59
N LYS A 509 11.93 -0.40 -19.24
CA LYS A 509 12.97 -1.28 -18.68
C LYS A 509 14.37 -0.77 -19.00
N ASN A 510 14.56 -0.25 -20.21
CA ASN A 510 15.86 0.15 -20.77
C ASN A 510 15.69 1.45 -21.59
N PRO A 511 15.38 2.60 -20.96
CA PRO A 511 14.96 3.81 -21.68
C PRO A 511 16.07 4.42 -22.56
N GLU A 512 17.34 4.20 -22.21
CA GLU A 512 18.50 4.72 -22.94
C GLU A 512 18.87 3.89 -24.17
N THR A 513 18.40 2.64 -24.27
CA THR A 513 18.87 1.70 -25.31
C THR A 513 17.75 1.00 -26.09
N GLU A 514 16.51 1.06 -25.61
CA GLU A 514 15.35 0.42 -26.23
C GLU A 514 14.16 1.38 -26.35
N GLY A 515 13.52 1.37 -27.51
CA GLY A 515 12.23 2.01 -27.76
C GLY A 515 11.11 0.98 -27.90
N VAL A 516 9.88 1.45 -27.83
CA VAL A 516 8.67 0.64 -27.91
C VAL A 516 7.87 1.09 -29.12
N ALA A 517 7.59 0.16 -30.02
CA ALA A 517 6.68 0.34 -31.14
C ALA A 517 5.39 -0.47 -30.93
N LYS A 518 4.28 0.00 -31.51
CA LYS A 518 3.00 -0.74 -31.53
C LYS A 518 2.66 -1.11 -32.97
N VAL A 519 2.61 -2.41 -33.26
CA VAL A 519 2.30 -2.95 -34.60
C VAL A 519 1.05 -3.81 -34.51
N ALA A 520 -0.06 -3.34 -35.07
CA ALA A 520 -1.36 -4.02 -35.03
C ALA A 520 -1.77 -4.49 -33.61
N GLY A 521 -1.55 -3.63 -32.60
CA GLY A 521 -1.83 -3.91 -31.19
C GLY A 521 -0.77 -4.73 -30.45
N LEU A 522 0.25 -5.26 -31.15
CA LEU A 522 1.38 -5.97 -30.54
C LEU A 522 2.49 -5.00 -30.15
N VAL A 523 3.03 -5.16 -28.94
CA VAL A 523 4.15 -4.36 -28.42
C VAL A 523 5.47 -4.93 -28.94
N VAL A 524 6.29 -4.10 -29.58
CA VAL A 524 7.60 -4.48 -30.12
C VAL A 524 8.68 -3.66 -29.42
N PHE A 525 9.57 -4.32 -28.69
CA PHE A 525 10.75 -3.69 -28.09
C PHE A 525 11.88 -3.63 -29.12
N VAL A 526 12.38 -2.43 -29.39
CA VAL A 526 13.35 -2.15 -30.45
C VAL A 526 14.65 -1.65 -29.83
N LYS A 527 15.69 -2.48 -29.87
CA LYS A 527 17.02 -2.09 -29.42
C LYS A 527 17.71 -1.20 -30.45
N GLY A 528 18.25 -0.06 -30.02
CA GLY A 528 18.99 0.88 -30.88
C GLY A 528 18.16 2.02 -31.45
N ALA A 529 16.88 2.14 -31.11
CA ALA A 529 16.04 3.30 -31.42
C ALA A 529 15.19 3.66 -30.21
N THR A 530 15.36 4.87 -29.68
CA THR A 530 14.70 5.34 -28.44
C THR A 530 13.83 6.58 -28.65
N THR A 531 13.95 7.25 -29.80
CA THR A 531 13.30 8.52 -30.08
C THR A 531 11.83 8.33 -30.50
N PRO A 532 10.85 8.86 -29.76
CA PRO A 532 9.45 8.83 -30.17
C PRO A 532 9.23 9.50 -31.53
N GLY A 533 8.40 8.90 -32.37
CA GLY A 533 8.14 9.35 -33.75
C GLY A 533 9.18 8.89 -34.77
N GLN A 534 10.28 8.26 -34.36
CA GLN A 534 11.27 7.72 -35.28
C GLN A 534 10.78 6.41 -35.91
N THR A 535 10.73 6.37 -37.24
CA THR A 535 10.45 5.13 -37.99
C THR A 535 11.76 4.44 -38.34
N VAL A 536 11.87 3.15 -38.01
CA VAL A 536 13.06 2.32 -38.20
C VAL A 536 12.71 0.95 -38.77
N HIS A 537 13.65 0.35 -39.49
CA HIS A 537 13.55 -1.05 -39.88
C HIS A 537 14.03 -1.91 -38.71
N VAL A 538 13.22 -2.88 -38.30
CA VAL A 538 13.46 -3.71 -37.12
C VAL A 538 13.53 -5.16 -37.53
N ARG A 539 14.68 -5.78 -37.31
CA ARG A 539 14.83 -7.23 -37.43
C ARG A 539 14.34 -7.88 -36.15
N ILE A 540 13.28 -8.69 -36.24
CA ILE A 540 12.68 -9.36 -35.09
C ILE A 540 13.57 -10.50 -34.62
N ALA A 541 14.15 -10.36 -33.44
CA ALA A 541 14.99 -11.39 -32.82
C ALA A 541 14.15 -12.47 -32.13
N SER A 542 13.03 -12.08 -31.50
CA SER A 542 12.16 -13.03 -30.82
C SER A 542 10.72 -12.54 -30.75
N ARG A 543 9.77 -13.48 -30.65
CA ARG A 543 8.34 -13.18 -30.54
C ARG A 543 7.67 -14.12 -29.56
N ASN A 544 6.74 -13.56 -28.80
CA ASN A 544 5.75 -14.29 -28.01
C ASN A 544 4.33 -13.75 -28.34
N PRO A 545 3.25 -14.35 -27.77
CA PRO A 545 1.88 -13.93 -28.07
C PRO A 545 1.51 -12.49 -27.68
N ARG A 546 2.27 -11.85 -26.78
CA ARG A 546 1.96 -10.52 -26.21
C ARG A 546 2.95 -9.43 -26.63
N ALA A 547 4.16 -9.81 -27.03
CA ALA A 547 5.22 -8.88 -27.40
C ALA A 547 6.26 -9.53 -28.32
N ALA A 548 7.00 -8.70 -29.04
CA ALA A 548 8.18 -9.06 -29.81
C ALA A 548 9.39 -8.22 -29.39
N SER A 549 10.60 -8.72 -29.66
CA SER A 549 11.85 -7.99 -29.46
C SER A 549 12.64 -8.00 -30.77
N GLY A 550 13.23 -6.88 -31.14
CA GLY A 550 14.06 -6.76 -32.33
C GLY A 550 15.13 -5.69 -32.19
N GLU A 551 16.00 -5.63 -33.19
CA GLU A 551 17.10 -4.66 -33.29
C GLU A 551 16.95 -3.84 -34.57
N VAL A 552 17.39 -2.58 -34.51
CA VAL A 552 17.42 -1.72 -35.70
C VAL A 552 18.37 -2.33 -36.74
N THR A 553 17.89 -2.48 -37.96
CA THR A 553 18.67 -2.95 -39.09
C THR A 553 18.58 -1.97 -40.26
N SER A 554 19.47 -2.11 -41.24
CA SER A 554 19.41 -1.43 -42.54
C SER A 554 18.87 -2.33 -43.65
N ASP A 555 18.53 -3.58 -43.33
CA ASP A 555 17.95 -4.51 -44.29
C ASP A 555 16.61 -4.00 -44.86
N PRO A 556 16.26 -4.40 -46.09
CA PRO A 556 14.94 -4.11 -46.64
C PRO A 556 13.84 -4.79 -45.82
N VAL A 557 12.68 -4.13 -45.71
CA VAL A 557 11.48 -4.67 -45.08
C VAL A 557 11.07 -5.94 -45.82
N THR A 558 10.96 -7.04 -45.08
CA THR A 558 10.60 -8.37 -45.62
C THR A 558 9.17 -8.77 -45.25
N ALA A 559 8.54 -8.04 -44.34
CA ALA A 559 7.17 -8.30 -43.92
C ALA A 559 6.43 -6.99 -43.65
N THR A 560 5.40 -6.71 -44.46
CA THR A 560 4.55 -5.51 -44.34
C THR A 560 3.19 -5.91 -43.77
N ALA A 561 2.59 -5.05 -42.95
CA ALA A 561 1.21 -5.24 -42.51
C ALA A 561 0.27 -5.27 -43.72
N PRO A 562 -0.72 -6.17 -43.78
CA PRO A 562 -1.73 -6.14 -44.83
C PRO A 562 -2.50 -4.81 -44.76
N ALA A 563 -2.66 -4.15 -45.91
CA ALA A 563 -3.38 -2.89 -46.01
C ALA A 563 -4.81 -3.07 -45.49
N ALA A 564 -5.23 -2.18 -44.58
CA ALA A 564 -6.60 -2.16 -44.10
C ALA A 564 -7.54 -1.87 -45.30
N GLU A 565 -8.41 -2.81 -45.63
CA GLU A 565 -9.46 -2.57 -46.61
C GLU A 565 -10.38 -1.43 -46.12
N PRO A 566 -10.71 -0.45 -46.97
CA PRO A 566 -11.57 0.66 -46.59
C PRO A 566 -12.98 0.13 -46.29
N VAL A 567 -13.41 0.29 -45.03
CA VAL A 567 -14.77 -0.03 -44.60
C VAL A 567 -15.74 0.92 -45.30
N ALA A 568 -16.54 0.39 -46.23
CA ALA A 568 -17.60 1.14 -46.88
C ALA A 568 -18.65 1.61 -45.84
N PRO A 569 -19.16 2.86 -45.94
CA PRO A 569 -20.12 3.39 -44.98
C PRO A 569 -21.43 2.59 -45.02
N ALA A 570 -21.83 2.10 -43.85
CA ALA A 570 -23.09 1.37 -43.66
C ALA A 570 -24.29 2.28 -43.97
N ALA A 571 -25.19 1.80 -44.83
CA ALA A 571 -26.45 2.48 -45.15
C ALA A 571 -27.37 2.57 -43.91
N PRO A 572 -28.16 3.65 -43.75
CA PRO A 572 -29.02 3.84 -42.59
C PRO A 572 -30.17 2.82 -42.56
N ALA A 573 -30.38 2.25 -41.37
CA ALA A 573 -31.41 1.25 -41.11
C ALA A 573 -32.84 1.80 -41.27
N ALA A 574 -33.68 1.06 -41.99
CA ALA A 574 -35.12 1.32 -42.11
C ALA A 574 -35.86 1.05 -40.78
N PRO A 575 -36.96 1.76 -40.50
CA PRO A 575 -37.69 1.64 -39.23
C PRO A 575 -38.46 0.32 -39.12
N VAL A 576 -38.36 -0.31 -37.96
CA VAL A 576 -39.08 -1.53 -37.59
C VAL A 576 -40.56 -1.21 -37.33
N ALA A 577 -41.45 -1.81 -38.12
CA ALA A 577 -42.90 -1.76 -37.90
C ALA A 577 -43.31 -2.65 -36.72
N ALA A 578 -44.20 -2.14 -35.86
CA ALA A 578 -44.79 -2.85 -34.73
C ALA A 578 -45.72 -3.99 -35.22
N PRO A 579 -45.71 -5.18 -34.58
CA PRO A 579 -46.65 -6.24 -34.93
C PRO A 579 -48.04 -6.02 -34.33
N ALA A 580 -49.06 -6.19 -35.17
CA ALA A 580 -50.47 -6.05 -34.88
C ALA A 580 -51.04 -7.23 -34.05
N ALA A 581 -52.16 -6.95 -33.38
CA ALA A 581 -52.91 -7.82 -32.48
C ALA A 581 -53.44 -9.11 -33.13
N ALA A 582 -53.44 -10.20 -32.36
CA ALA A 582 -54.00 -11.50 -32.73
C ALA A 582 -55.53 -11.54 -32.52
N PRO A 583 -56.33 -12.13 -33.42
CA PRO A 583 -57.76 -12.32 -33.24
C PRO A 583 -58.09 -13.61 -32.47
N ALA A 584 -59.20 -13.54 -31.73
CA ALA A 584 -59.77 -14.58 -30.87
C ALA A 584 -60.26 -15.82 -31.64
N ALA A 585 -60.09 -17.00 -31.04
CA ALA A 585 -60.63 -18.27 -31.53
C ALA A 585 -61.82 -18.73 -30.67
N GLU A 586 -62.89 -19.12 -31.36
CA GLU A 586 -64.21 -19.59 -30.90
C GLU A 586 -64.22 -21.02 -30.30
N PRO A 587 -65.32 -21.44 -29.64
CA PRO A 587 -65.33 -22.50 -28.62
C PRO A 587 -65.52 -23.93 -29.13
N ALA A 588 -65.17 -24.88 -28.27
CA ALA A 588 -65.17 -26.33 -28.49
C ALA A 588 -66.58 -26.96 -28.55
N PRO A 589 -66.79 -28.01 -29.39
CA PRO A 589 -68.02 -28.80 -29.40
C PRO A 589 -67.99 -29.98 -28.42
N ALA A 590 -69.21 -30.35 -28.00
CA ALA A 590 -69.55 -31.22 -26.88
C ALA A 590 -69.35 -32.73 -27.12
N VAL A 591 -69.20 -33.42 -25.99
CA VAL A 591 -69.15 -34.87 -25.76
C VAL A 591 -70.49 -35.55 -26.12
N PRO A 592 -70.45 -36.78 -26.68
CA PRO A 592 -71.51 -37.76 -26.44
C PRO A 592 -71.04 -38.91 -25.54
N ALA A 593 -71.97 -39.41 -24.75
CA ALA A 593 -71.78 -40.35 -23.65
C ALA A 593 -72.16 -41.81 -24.00
N ALA A 594 -71.71 -42.71 -23.12
CA ALA A 594 -72.29 -44.01 -22.74
C ALA A 594 -71.95 -45.22 -23.65
N PRO A 595 -72.07 -46.48 -23.20
CA PRO A 595 -72.84 -47.01 -22.04
C PRO A 595 -72.12 -47.08 -20.69
#